data_AF-A0AAJ7SL75-F1
#
_entry.id   AF-A0AAJ7SL75-F1
#
_cell.length_a   1.000
_cell.length_b   1.000
_cell.length_c   1.000
_cell.angle_alpha   90.00
_cell.angle_beta   90.00
_cell.angle_gamma   90.00
#
_symmetry.space_group_name_H-M   'P 1'
#
loop_
_entity.id
_entity.type
_entity.pdbx_description
1 polymer ?
#
loop_
_entity_poly.entity_id
_entity_poly.type
_entity_poly.pdbx_seq_one_letter_code
_entity_poly.pdbx_strand_id
1 'polypeptide(L)'
;MAGVGGDTACRTAQAAGVRSPRPRDEPGSPSSEEERLWDGQRDPSGGHREEDEGVDPRVQIELEKLNQSTDAINRLETELEEARSRFRVVLAEATAKLDEFLKKLGKSVEESKPYWEARRAARQAQVLAQKATQDFQRASEVLRAAKETIALAEERLLEQEDRHFDSAWQEMLNHATLKVAAGVEKETAEQMRWNRCVKCFVLSPRELYFFTIVLMLPG
;
A
#
# COMPACT_ATOMS: atom_id res chain seq x y z
N MET A 1 -34.31 -3.14 37.63
CA MET A 1 -34.25 -3.63 36.24
C MET A 1 -33.05 -2.98 35.57
N ALA A 2 -32.20 -3.84 35.01
CA ALA A 2 -30.95 -3.66 34.27
C ALA A 2 -30.39 -2.24 34.02
N GLY A 3 -29.13 -2.07 34.40
CA GLY A 3 -28.25 -0.99 33.94
C GLY A 3 -27.70 -1.25 32.53
N VAL A 4 -27.29 -0.16 31.86
CA VAL A 4 -26.64 -0.21 30.55
C VAL A 4 -25.42 0.72 30.62
N GLY A 5 -24.28 0.15 31.01
CA GLY A 5 -22.96 0.64 30.59
C GLY A 5 -22.75 0.20 29.14
N GLY A 6 -22.20 1.04 28.26
CA GLY A 6 -20.77 1.26 28.16
C GLY A 6 -20.31 0.71 26.79
N ASP A 7 -19.28 1.31 26.21
CA ASP A 7 -18.50 0.76 25.08
C ASP A 7 -18.95 1.08 23.64
N THR A 8 -18.96 2.38 23.30
CA THR A 8 -18.88 2.86 21.90
C THR A 8 -17.43 3.02 21.45
N ALA A 9 -16.60 1.98 21.55
CA ALA A 9 -15.19 2.05 21.17
C ALA A 9 -14.67 0.74 20.56
N CYS A 10 -15.05 0.44 19.31
CA CYS A 10 -14.20 -0.34 18.38
C CYS A 10 -14.83 -0.38 16.97
N ARG A 11 -14.71 0.70 16.20
CA ARG A 11 -14.90 0.66 14.74
C ARG A 11 -13.69 1.30 14.09
N THR A 12 -12.63 0.53 13.87
CA THR A 12 -11.58 0.74 12.84
C THR A 12 -10.44 -0.26 13.06
N ALA A 13 -10.66 -1.52 12.67
CA ALA A 13 -9.58 -2.47 12.39
C ALA A 13 -10.14 -3.70 11.66
N GLN A 14 -10.56 -3.54 10.41
CA GLN A 14 -10.88 -4.66 9.53
C GLN A 14 -10.23 -4.42 8.16
N ALA A 15 -8.90 -4.47 8.15
CA ALA A 15 -8.10 -4.55 6.94
C ALA A 15 -6.71 -5.12 7.27
N ALA A 16 -6.67 -6.25 7.96
CA ALA A 16 -5.49 -7.11 8.02
C ALA A 16 -6.01 -8.53 7.95
N GLY A 17 -5.86 -9.16 6.78
CA GLY A 17 -6.15 -10.57 6.58
C GLY A 17 -5.16 -11.42 7.38
N VAL A 18 -5.39 -11.53 8.69
CA VAL A 18 -4.76 -12.55 9.53
C VAL A 18 -5.51 -13.83 9.23
N ARG A 19 -5.02 -14.60 8.27
CA ARG A 19 -5.46 -15.98 8.08
C ARG A 19 -5.11 -16.73 9.36
N SER A 20 -6.11 -17.27 10.06
CA SER A 20 -5.91 -18.14 11.22
C SER A 20 -4.85 -19.21 10.90
N PRO A 21 -3.98 -19.59 11.85
CA PRO A 21 -3.09 -20.72 11.66
C PRO A 21 -3.96 -21.93 11.32
N ARG A 22 -3.71 -22.58 10.18
CA ARG A 22 -4.30 -23.89 9.94
C ARG A 22 -3.80 -24.83 11.05
N PRO A 23 -4.66 -25.70 11.61
CA PRO A 23 -4.19 -26.77 12.47
C PRO A 23 -3.06 -27.50 11.76
N ARG A 24 -1.98 -27.83 12.49
CA ARG A 24 -1.06 -28.84 11.96
C ARG A 24 -1.88 -30.12 11.87
N ASP A 25 -1.96 -30.68 10.67
CA ASP A 25 -2.40 -32.06 10.52
C ASP A 25 -1.37 -32.90 11.29
N GLU A 26 -1.74 -33.37 12.48
CA GLU A 26 -0.93 -34.34 13.18
C GLU A 26 -0.92 -35.62 12.34
N PRO A 27 0.24 -36.24 12.09
CA PRO A 27 0.26 -37.55 11.45
C PRO A 27 -0.51 -38.51 12.36
N GLY A 28 -1.68 -38.95 11.88
CA GLY A 28 -2.48 -39.95 12.57
C GLY A 28 -1.62 -41.18 12.85
N SER A 29 -1.63 -41.63 14.10
CA SER A 29 -0.97 -42.87 14.52
C SER A 29 -1.38 -44.00 13.57
N PRO A 30 -0.43 -44.77 12.98
CA PRO A 30 -0.78 -45.91 12.14
C PRO A 30 -1.60 -46.91 12.96
N SER A 31 -2.86 -47.12 12.58
CA SER A 31 -3.58 -48.29 13.05
C SER A 31 -2.84 -49.51 12.50
N SER A 32 -2.56 -50.48 13.36
CA SER A 32 -1.75 -51.69 13.12
C SER A 32 -2.28 -52.64 12.02
N GLU A 33 -3.26 -52.19 11.23
CA GLU A 33 -3.95 -52.94 10.18
C GLU A 33 -3.58 -52.44 8.77
N GLU A 34 -3.06 -51.22 8.60
CA GLU A 34 -2.68 -50.67 7.27
C GLU A 34 -1.23 -50.99 6.84
N GLU A 35 -0.33 -51.34 7.79
CA GLU A 35 1.06 -51.72 7.47
C GLU A 35 1.22 -53.10 6.82
N ARG A 36 0.14 -53.89 6.68
CA ARG A 36 0.23 -55.27 6.17
C ARG A 36 -0.14 -55.44 4.70
N LEU A 37 -0.34 -54.35 3.95
CA LEU A 37 -0.88 -54.41 2.59
C LEU A 37 0.09 -53.99 1.48
N TRP A 38 1.38 -53.76 1.79
CA TRP A 38 2.43 -53.46 0.81
C TRP A 38 3.59 -54.47 0.79
N ASP A 39 3.49 -55.57 1.53
CA ASP A 39 4.35 -56.74 1.34
C ASP A 39 3.83 -57.58 0.15
N GLY A 40 3.78 -56.95 -1.01
CA GLY A 40 3.52 -57.58 -2.30
C GLY A 40 4.85 -57.89 -3.00
N GLN A 41 5.22 -59.16 -2.97
CA GLN A 41 6.14 -59.85 -3.91
C GLN A 41 7.25 -59.00 -4.56
N ARG A 42 8.46 -59.04 -3.97
CA ARG A 42 9.70 -58.83 -4.72
C ARG A 42 9.98 -60.09 -5.54
N ASP A 43 9.57 -60.08 -6.81
CA ASP A 43 10.00 -61.07 -7.80
C ASP A 43 11.44 -60.72 -8.26
N PRO A 44 12.46 -61.57 -8.03
CA PRO A 44 13.85 -61.20 -8.29
C PRO A 44 14.33 -61.59 -9.71
N SER A 45 13.43 -61.88 -10.65
CA SER A 45 13.81 -62.44 -11.96
C SER A 45 13.21 -61.63 -13.11
N GLY A 46 13.80 -60.49 -13.40
CA GLY A 46 13.42 -59.67 -14.55
C GLY A 46 14.54 -58.70 -14.89
N GLY A 47 15.55 -59.19 -15.60
CA GLY A 47 16.61 -58.37 -16.17
C GLY A 47 16.02 -57.38 -17.18
N HIS A 48 15.63 -56.22 -16.71
CA HIS A 48 15.79 -55.01 -17.50
C HIS A 48 17.24 -54.59 -17.30
N ARG A 49 18.05 -54.76 -18.36
CA ARG A 49 19.17 -53.85 -18.56
C ARG A 49 18.57 -52.46 -18.44
N GLU A 50 18.89 -51.75 -17.37
CA GLU A 50 18.88 -50.30 -17.36
C GLU A 50 19.97 -49.91 -18.37
N GLU A 51 19.61 -49.97 -19.65
CA GLU A 51 20.28 -49.18 -20.65
C GLU A 51 20.13 -47.76 -20.12
N ASP A 52 21.24 -47.13 -19.75
CA ASP A 52 21.42 -45.69 -19.66
C ASP A 52 21.03 -45.09 -21.03
N GLU A 53 19.75 -45.15 -21.40
CA GLU A 53 19.16 -44.22 -22.34
C GLU A 53 19.22 -42.89 -21.60
N GLY A 54 20.33 -42.18 -21.83
CA GLY A 54 20.56 -40.86 -21.28
C GLY A 54 19.29 -40.03 -21.41
N VAL A 55 18.83 -39.48 -20.29
CA VAL A 55 17.62 -38.68 -20.20
C VAL A 55 17.60 -37.67 -21.34
N ASP A 56 16.50 -37.58 -22.09
CA ASP A 56 16.35 -36.63 -23.19
C ASP A 56 16.81 -35.24 -22.71
N PRO A 57 17.73 -34.57 -23.44
CA PRO A 57 18.27 -33.26 -23.04
C PRO A 57 17.21 -32.24 -22.63
N ARG A 58 16.00 -32.29 -23.21
CA ARG A 58 14.88 -31.42 -22.83
C ARG A 58 14.33 -31.75 -21.45
N VAL A 59 14.17 -33.03 -21.14
CA VAL A 59 13.73 -33.50 -19.82
C VAL A 59 14.79 -33.16 -18.77
N GLN A 60 16.07 -33.29 -19.12
CA GLN A 60 17.18 -32.93 -18.25
C GLN A 60 17.19 -31.43 -17.88
N ILE A 61 16.98 -30.54 -18.87
CA ILE A 61 16.88 -29.08 -18.62
C ILE A 61 15.72 -28.74 -17.68
N GLU A 62 14.55 -29.36 -17.86
CA GLU A 62 13.39 -29.09 -16.99
C GLU A 62 13.59 -29.65 -15.58
N LEU A 63 14.26 -30.80 -15.42
CA LEU A 63 14.65 -31.32 -14.10
C LEU A 63 15.65 -30.40 -13.39
N GLU A 64 16.59 -29.82 -14.14
CA GLU A 64 17.57 -28.87 -13.59
C GLU A 64 16.88 -27.58 -13.11
N LYS A 65 15.90 -27.07 -13.88
CA LYS A 65 15.05 -25.95 -13.45
C LYS A 65 14.19 -26.30 -12.23
N LEU A 66 13.65 -27.50 -12.17
CA LEU A 66 12.87 -27.96 -11.01
C LEU A 66 13.75 -28.01 -9.76
N ASN A 67 14.95 -28.57 -9.84
CA ASN A 67 15.88 -28.62 -8.72
C ASN A 67 16.29 -27.21 -8.27
N GLN A 68 16.62 -26.32 -9.21
CA GLN A 68 16.90 -24.91 -8.90
C GLN A 68 15.72 -24.22 -8.21
N SER A 69 14.48 -24.52 -8.64
CA SER A 69 13.27 -23.98 -8.04
C SER A 69 13.04 -24.54 -6.64
N THR A 70 13.26 -25.84 -6.43
CA THR A 70 13.19 -26.49 -5.12
C THR A 70 14.22 -25.91 -4.15
N ASP A 71 15.46 -25.70 -4.59
CA ASP A 71 16.51 -25.08 -3.78
C ASP A 71 16.15 -23.63 -3.43
N ALA A 72 15.60 -22.88 -4.39
CA ALA A 72 15.12 -21.54 -4.16
C ALA A 72 13.96 -21.51 -3.15
N ILE A 73 13.03 -22.46 -3.22
CA ILE A 73 11.93 -22.61 -2.25
C ILE A 73 12.51 -22.86 -0.85
N ASN A 74 13.36 -23.88 -0.69
CA ASN A 74 13.94 -24.24 0.60
C ASN A 74 14.72 -23.07 1.23
N ARG A 75 15.46 -22.34 0.40
CA ARG A 75 16.18 -21.14 0.82
C ARG A 75 15.21 -20.05 1.29
N LEU A 76 14.20 -19.71 0.49
CA LEU A 76 13.22 -18.67 0.83
C LEU A 76 12.40 -19.05 2.07
N GLU A 77 12.08 -20.33 2.25
CA GLU A 77 11.41 -20.83 3.46
C GLU A 77 12.28 -20.62 4.70
N THR A 78 13.57 -20.92 4.60
CA THR A 78 14.54 -20.68 5.68
C THR A 78 14.66 -19.18 5.99
N GLU A 79 14.86 -18.35 4.97
CA GLU A 79 14.96 -16.89 5.13
C GLU A 79 13.67 -16.29 5.73
N LEU A 80 12.50 -16.81 5.34
CA LEU A 80 11.21 -16.38 5.88
C LEU A 80 11.06 -16.77 7.36
N GLU A 81 11.42 -18.00 7.74
CA GLU A 81 11.32 -18.43 9.13
C GLU A 81 12.32 -17.68 10.02
N GLU A 82 13.53 -17.43 9.54
CA GLU A 82 14.49 -16.56 10.21
C GLU A 82 13.95 -15.14 10.38
N ALA A 83 13.39 -14.54 9.33
CA ALA A 83 12.80 -13.19 9.40
C ALA A 83 11.63 -13.14 10.39
N ARG A 84 10.75 -14.15 10.39
CA ARG A 84 9.65 -14.28 11.34
C ARG A 84 10.14 -14.44 12.78
N SER A 85 11.19 -15.23 12.99
CA SER A 85 11.81 -15.42 14.30
C SER A 85 12.42 -14.11 14.81
N ARG A 86 13.21 -13.42 13.99
CA ARG A 86 13.77 -12.10 14.31
C ARG A 86 12.67 -11.09 14.63
N PHE A 87 11.59 -11.05 13.85
CA PHE A 87 10.45 -10.17 14.11
C PHE A 87 9.79 -10.46 15.47
N ARG A 88 9.58 -11.74 15.81
CA ARG A 88 9.04 -12.14 17.12
C ARG A 88 9.93 -11.67 18.27
N VAL A 89 11.25 -11.84 18.15
CA VAL A 89 12.22 -11.39 19.17
C VAL A 89 12.18 -9.87 19.32
N VAL A 90 12.28 -9.12 18.22
CA VAL A 90 12.24 -7.65 18.25
C VAL A 90 10.94 -7.11 18.82
N LEU A 91 9.80 -7.72 18.47
CA LEU A 91 8.51 -7.35 19.05
C LEU A 91 8.48 -7.58 20.55
N ALA A 92 8.90 -8.78 21.01
CA ALA A 92 8.90 -9.11 22.43
C ALA A 92 9.80 -8.17 23.24
N GLU A 93 10.99 -7.85 22.73
CA GLU A 93 11.89 -6.88 23.34
C GLU A 93 11.30 -5.47 23.37
N ALA A 94 10.69 -5.01 22.27
CA ALA A 94 10.08 -3.69 22.19
C ALA A 94 8.90 -3.57 23.15
N THR A 95 8.04 -4.58 23.24
CA THR A 95 6.90 -4.60 24.18
C THR A 95 7.38 -4.61 25.62
N ALA A 96 8.40 -5.41 25.96
CA ALA A 96 8.96 -5.44 27.32
C ALA A 96 9.55 -4.08 27.73
N LYS A 97 10.28 -3.43 26.81
CA LYS A 97 10.82 -2.07 27.03
C LYS A 97 9.70 -1.03 27.19
N LEU A 98 8.64 -1.11 26.40
CA LEU A 98 7.48 -0.22 26.52
C LEU A 98 6.77 -0.40 27.86
N ASP A 99 6.57 -1.64 28.32
CA ASP A 99 5.97 -1.93 29.63
C ASP A 99 6.81 -1.37 30.78
N GLU A 100 8.14 -1.43 30.67
CA GLU A 100 9.05 -0.81 31.63
C GLU A 100 8.86 0.72 31.68
N PHE A 101 8.76 1.39 30.53
CA PHE A 101 8.51 2.83 30.48
C PHE A 101 7.12 3.20 30.99
N LEU A 102 6.09 2.40 30.70
CA LEU A 102 4.73 2.63 31.20
C LEU A 102 4.67 2.53 32.72
N LYS A 103 5.40 1.58 33.33
CA LYS A 103 5.52 1.49 34.80
C LYS A 103 6.18 2.73 35.41
N LYS A 104 7.16 3.33 34.72
CA LYS A 104 7.89 4.51 35.21
C LYS A 104 7.15 5.83 34.96
N LEU A 105 6.47 5.98 33.82
CA LEU A 105 6.00 7.28 33.28
C LEU A 105 4.48 7.31 32.97
N GLY A 106 3.73 6.25 33.30
CA GLY A 106 2.38 6.00 32.76
C GLY A 106 1.41 7.19 32.72
N LYS A 107 1.33 8.01 33.78
CA LYS A 107 0.45 9.20 33.81
C LYS A 107 0.86 10.26 32.79
N SER A 108 2.16 10.58 32.73
CA SER A 108 2.70 11.57 31.78
C SER A 108 2.60 11.10 30.33
N VAL A 109 2.68 9.78 30.09
CA VAL A 109 2.44 9.21 28.77
C VAL A 109 0.98 9.43 28.35
N GLU A 110 0.00 9.14 29.21
CA GLU A 110 -1.42 9.33 28.88
C GLU A 110 -1.78 10.80 28.63
N GLU A 111 -1.26 11.71 29.47
CA GLU A 111 -1.50 13.16 29.34
C GLU A 111 -0.87 13.75 28.06
N SER A 112 0.23 13.17 27.58
CA SER A 112 0.91 13.65 26.37
C SER A 112 0.41 13.03 25.06
N LYS A 113 -0.33 11.91 25.10
CA LYS A 113 -0.93 11.26 23.91
C LYS A 113 -1.68 12.21 22.98
N PRO A 114 -2.65 13.04 23.45
CA PRO A 114 -3.45 13.87 22.54
C PRO A 114 -2.58 14.88 21.77
N TYR A 115 -1.51 15.40 22.38
CA TYR A 115 -0.55 16.26 21.70
C TYR A 115 0.17 15.52 20.56
N TRP A 116 0.64 14.29 20.80
CA TRP A 116 1.33 13.49 19.78
C TRP A 116 0.41 13.05 18.65
N GLU A 117 -0.86 12.77 18.95
CA GLU A 117 -1.90 12.47 17.96
C GLU A 117 -2.21 13.69 17.09
N ALA A 118 -2.44 14.85 17.70
CA ALA A 118 -2.65 16.11 16.97
C ALA A 118 -1.44 16.47 16.11
N ARG A 119 -0.21 16.23 16.61
CA ARG A 119 1.03 16.45 15.85
C ARG A 119 1.15 15.53 14.64
N ARG A 120 0.76 14.26 14.79
CA ARG A 120 0.71 13.30 13.68
C ARG A 120 -0.33 13.73 12.64
N ALA A 121 -1.52 14.14 13.07
CA ALA A 121 -2.58 14.63 12.20
C ALA A 121 -2.15 15.90 11.43
N ALA A 122 -1.52 16.86 12.11
CA ALA A 122 -0.99 18.07 11.47
C ALA A 122 0.07 17.76 10.40
N ARG A 123 0.98 16.81 10.68
CA ARG A 123 1.97 16.36 9.68
C ARG A 123 1.31 15.68 8.48
N GLN A 124 0.29 14.86 8.70
CA GLN A 124 -0.48 14.26 7.61
C GLN A 124 -1.20 15.32 6.78
N ALA A 125 -1.86 16.28 7.42
CA ALA A 125 -2.51 17.41 6.74
C ALA A 125 -1.51 18.25 5.93
N GLN A 126 -0.30 18.48 6.46
CA GLN A 126 0.79 19.15 5.75
C GLN A 126 1.17 18.43 4.46
N VAL A 127 1.42 17.12 4.54
CA VAL A 127 1.80 16.31 3.38
C VAL A 127 0.67 16.30 2.33
N LEU A 128 -0.58 16.19 2.77
CA LEU A 128 -1.74 16.24 1.87
C LEU A 128 -1.90 17.62 1.21
N ALA A 129 -1.69 18.71 1.95
CA ALA A 129 -1.75 20.07 1.41
C ALA A 129 -0.61 20.34 0.42
N GLN A 130 0.61 19.84 0.69
CA GLN A 130 1.73 19.92 -0.25
C GLN A 130 1.43 19.15 -1.53
N LYS A 131 0.92 17.92 -1.42
CA LYS A 131 0.52 17.12 -2.58
C LYS A 131 -0.57 17.81 -3.40
N ALA A 132 -1.63 18.29 -2.74
CA ALA A 132 -2.72 19.00 -3.41
C ALA A 132 -2.24 20.31 -4.08
N THR A 133 -1.27 21.02 -3.48
CA THR A 133 -0.64 22.20 -4.11
C THR A 133 0.06 21.81 -5.40
N GLN A 134 0.84 20.73 -5.41
CA GLN A 134 1.52 20.27 -6.63
C GLN A 134 0.52 19.81 -7.69
N ASP A 135 -0.53 19.10 -7.30
CA ASP A 135 -1.56 18.62 -8.23
C ASP A 135 -2.33 19.80 -8.86
N PHE A 136 -2.67 20.82 -8.06
CA PHE A 136 -3.25 22.07 -8.55
C PHE A 136 -2.31 22.81 -9.51
N GLN A 137 -1.04 22.99 -9.14
CA GLN A 137 -0.04 23.63 -10.02
C GLN A 137 0.08 22.92 -11.37
N ARG A 138 0.17 21.58 -11.37
CA ARG A 138 0.20 20.79 -12.61
C ARG A 138 -1.07 20.98 -13.44
N ALA A 139 -2.25 21.01 -12.81
CA ALA A 139 -3.51 21.22 -13.51
C ALA A 139 -3.58 22.63 -14.15
N SER A 140 -3.17 23.66 -13.41
CA SER A 140 -3.08 25.04 -13.91
C SER A 140 -2.08 25.18 -15.04
N GLU A 141 -0.93 24.50 -14.99
CA GLU A 141 0.07 24.49 -16.07
C GLU A 141 -0.49 23.86 -17.35
N VAL A 142 -1.22 22.74 -17.23
CA VAL A 142 -1.87 22.09 -18.37
C VAL A 142 -2.94 23.01 -18.98
N LEU A 143 -3.75 23.67 -18.15
CA LEU A 143 -4.74 24.62 -18.62
C LEU A 143 -4.09 25.83 -19.31
N ARG A 144 -3.02 26.38 -18.73
CA ARG A 144 -2.25 27.48 -19.32
C ARG A 144 -1.71 27.09 -20.69
N ALA A 145 -1.08 25.93 -20.81
CA ALA A 145 -0.57 25.44 -22.09
C ALA A 145 -1.70 25.25 -23.13
N ALA A 146 -2.85 24.71 -22.72
CA ALA A 146 -4.01 24.57 -23.62
C ALA A 146 -4.55 25.94 -24.08
N LYS A 147 -4.63 26.94 -23.20
CA LYS A 147 -5.01 28.30 -23.58
C LYS A 147 -3.99 28.95 -24.52
N GLU A 148 -2.70 28.72 -24.29
CA GLU A 148 -1.62 29.17 -25.19
C GLU A 148 -1.74 28.54 -26.58
N THR A 149 -2.13 27.27 -26.69
CA THR A 149 -2.38 26.66 -28.02
C THR A 149 -3.53 27.32 -28.78
N ILE A 150 -4.57 27.79 -28.09
CA ILE A 150 -5.66 28.54 -28.73
C ILE A 150 -5.18 29.93 -29.13
N ALA A 151 -4.50 30.65 -28.23
CA ALA A 151 -3.99 31.99 -28.51
C ALA A 151 -3.03 32.02 -29.72
N LEU A 152 -2.13 31.04 -29.84
CA LEU A 152 -1.25 30.90 -31.00
C LEU A 152 -2.01 30.54 -32.29
N ALA A 153 -3.10 29.77 -32.17
CA ALA A 153 -3.96 29.48 -33.32
C ALA A 153 -4.74 30.72 -33.78
N GLU A 154 -5.18 31.57 -32.85
CA GLU A 154 -5.84 32.86 -33.13
C GLU A 154 -4.87 33.85 -33.80
N GLU A 155 -3.63 33.96 -33.30
CA GLU A 155 -2.59 34.81 -33.90
C GLU A 155 -2.29 34.40 -35.35
N ARG A 156 -2.08 33.11 -35.60
CA ARG A 156 -1.86 32.59 -36.97
C ARG A 156 -3.03 32.85 -37.93
N LEU A 157 -4.26 32.83 -37.42
CA LEU A 157 -5.44 33.14 -38.22
C LEU A 157 -5.52 34.62 -38.60
N LEU A 158 -5.04 35.51 -37.73
CA LEU A 158 -4.99 36.95 -37.98
C LEU A 158 -3.88 37.34 -38.97
N GLU A 159 -2.80 36.57 -39.02
CA GLU A 159 -1.67 36.77 -39.94
C GLU A 159 -1.93 36.25 -41.37
N GLN A 160 -2.88 35.33 -41.57
CA GLN A 160 -3.26 34.82 -42.90
C GLN A 160 -4.21 35.78 -43.63
N GLU A 161 -3.78 36.29 -44.79
CA GLU A 161 -4.56 37.19 -45.66
C GLU A 161 -5.83 36.51 -46.22
N ASP A 162 -5.75 35.21 -46.51
CA ASP A 162 -6.88 34.37 -46.94
C ASP A 162 -7.36 33.48 -45.78
N ARG A 163 -8.34 33.97 -45.01
CA ARG A 163 -8.96 33.29 -43.87
C ARG A 163 -9.72 32.01 -44.27
N HIS A 164 -8.99 30.95 -44.63
CA HIS A 164 -9.54 29.63 -44.94
C HIS A 164 -9.55 28.74 -43.70
N PHE A 165 -10.74 28.47 -43.19
CA PHE A 165 -10.95 27.44 -42.17
C PHE A 165 -11.00 26.07 -42.86
N ASP A 166 -9.84 25.46 -43.08
CA ASP A 166 -9.78 24.08 -43.57
C ASP A 166 -10.26 23.09 -42.48
N SER A 167 -10.76 21.92 -42.88
CA SER A 167 -11.30 20.88 -42.00
C SER A 167 -10.29 20.47 -40.93
N ALA A 168 -9.01 20.35 -41.29
CA ALA A 168 -7.95 20.01 -40.34
C ALA A 168 -7.72 21.10 -39.27
N TRP A 169 -7.88 22.37 -39.65
CA TRP A 169 -7.73 23.50 -38.72
C TRP A 169 -8.93 23.62 -37.79
N GLN A 170 -10.15 23.35 -38.29
CA GLN A 170 -11.35 23.27 -37.46
C GLN A 170 -11.27 22.13 -36.44
N GLU A 171 -10.81 20.95 -36.85
CA GLU A 171 -10.59 19.80 -35.95
C GLU A 171 -9.55 20.11 -34.86
N MET A 172 -8.43 20.76 -35.23
CA MET A 172 -7.43 21.22 -34.27
C MET A 172 -8.04 22.19 -33.23
N LEU A 173 -8.80 23.19 -33.67
CA LEU A 173 -9.39 24.18 -32.77
C LEU A 173 -10.46 23.55 -31.86
N ASN A 174 -11.28 22.64 -32.40
CA ASN A 174 -12.25 21.87 -31.63
C ASN A 174 -11.55 21.03 -30.54
N HIS A 175 -10.46 20.34 -30.89
CA HIS A 175 -9.66 19.59 -29.92
C HIS A 175 -9.05 20.50 -28.84
N ALA A 176 -8.46 21.63 -29.22
CA ALA A 176 -7.89 22.59 -28.28
C ALA A 176 -8.96 23.16 -27.34
N THR A 177 -10.15 23.48 -27.86
CA THR A 177 -11.29 24.00 -27.07
C THR A 177 -11.81 22.96 -26.07
N LEU A 178 -11.97 21.70 -26.51
CA LEU A 178 -12.32 20.59 -25.61
C LEU A 178 -11.27 20.40 -24.51
N LYS A 179 -9.98 20.52 -24.86
CA LYS A 179 -8.87 20.40 -23.92
C LYS A 179 -8.84 21.55 -22.91
N VAL A 180 -9.18 22.76 -23.31
CA VAL A 180 -9.35 23.90 -22.39
C VAL A 180 -10.56 23.67 -21.48
N ALA A 181 -11.70 23.23 -22.00
CA ALA A 181 -12.88 22.94 -21.18
C ALA A 181 -12.58 21.86 -20.11
N ALA A 182 -11.97 20.74 -20.51
CA ALA A 182 -11.55 19.68 -19.59
C ALA A 182 -10.46 20.17 -18.61
N GLY A 183 -9.55 21.04 -19.06
CA GLY A 183 -8.53 21.66 -18.23
C GLY A 183 -9.12 22.57 -17.15
N VAL A 184 -10.13 23.37 -17.47
CA VAL A 184 -10.85 24.22 -16.50
C VAL A 184 -11.55 23.36 -15.47
N GLU A 185 -12.30 22.34 -15.89
CA GLU A 185 -12.98 21.43 -14.96
C GLU A 185 -11.98 20.78 -13.99
N LYS A 186 -10.87 20.26 -14.52
CA LYS A 186 -9.80 19.65 -13.71
C LYS A 186 -9.15 20.65 -12.75
N GLU A 187 -8.83 21.87 -13.20
CA GLU A 187 -8.27 22.92 -12.35
C GLU A 187 -9.24 23.27 -11.20
N THR A 188 -10.53 23.42 -11.48
CA THR A 188 -11.52 23.73 -10.44
C THR A 188 -11.65 22.61 -9.40
N ALA A 189 -11.60 21.35 -9.84
CA ALA A 189 -11.62 20.19 -8.95
C ALA A 189 -10.39 20.15 -8.04
N GLU A 190 -9.19 20.35 -8.61
CA GLU A 190 -7.95 20.39 -7.83
C GLU A 190 -7.89 21.61 -6.91
N GLN A 191 -8.43 22.75 -7.33
CA GLN A 191 -8.54 23.96 -6.50
C GLN A 191 -9.43 23.73 -5.27
N MET A 192 -10.57 23.04 -5.44
CA MET A 192 -11.44 22.68 -4.32
C MET A 192 -10.75 21.70 -3.35
N ARG A 193 -10.02 20.72 -3.89
CA ARG A 193 -9.23 19.78 -3.09
C ARG A 193 -8.12 20.49 -2.32
N TRP A 194 -7.37 21.36 -2.99
CA TRP A 194 -6.33 22.18 -2.40
C TRP A 194 -6.88 23.05 -1.26
N ASN A 195 -7.97 23.79 -1.49
CA ASN A 195 -8.62 24.60 -0.46
C ASN A 195 -9.01 23.76 0.78
N ARG A 196 -9.55 22.56 0.56
CA ARG A 196 -9.91 21.65 1.66
C ARG A 196 -8.68 21.22 2.45
N CYS A 197 -7.63 20.76 1.77
CA CYS A 197 -6.39 20.29 2.42
C CYS A 197 -5.65 21.42 3.14
N VAL A 198 -5.57 22.61 2.54
CA VAL A 198 -4.97 23.80 3.18
C VAL A 198 -5.78 24.22 4.40
N LYS A 199 -7.11 24.23 4.32
CA LYS A 199 -7.97 24.51 5.49
C LYS A 199 -7.73 23.52 6.62
N CYS A 200 -7.65 22.22 6.32
CA CYS A 200 -7.28 21.21 7.32
C CYS A 200 -5.89 21.49 7.92
N PHE A 201 -4.89 21.78 7.08
CA PHE A 201 -3.53 22.08 7.54
C PHE A 201 -3.43 23.36 8.40
N VAL A 202 -4.22 24.39 8.14
CA VAL A 202 -4.22 25.63 8.94
C VAL A 202 -4.95 25.45 10.28
N LEU A 203 -5.96 24.58 10.32
CA LEU A 203 -6.71 24.30 11.55
C LEU A 203 -6.01 23.31 12.48
N SER A 204 -5.27 22.32 11.97
CA SER A 204 -4.57 21.33 12.81
C SER A 204 -3.56 21.93 13.81
N PRO A 205 -2.74 22.95 13.46
CA PRO A 205 -1.86 23.65 14.40
C PRO A 205 -2.63 24.39 15.50
N ARG A 206 -3.83 24.90 15.24
CA ARG A 206 -4.62 25.61 16.25
C ARG A 206 -5.07 24.67 17.37
N GLU A 207 -5.38 23.42 17.04
CA GLU A 207 -5.65 22.40 18.06
C GLU A 207 -4.39 22.02 18.84
N LEU A 208 -3.23 21.94 18.18
CA LEU A 208 -1.93 21.78 18.86
C LEU A 208 -1.67 22.90 19.87
N TYR A 209 -1.87 24.17 19.46
CA TYR A 209 -1.69 25.33 20.35
C TYR A 209 -2.65 25.32 21.53
N PHE A 210 -3.93 24.98 21.30
CA PHE A 210 -4.93 24.86 22.36
C PHE A 210 -4.53 23.80 23.39
N PHE A 211 -4.07 22.62 22.95
CA PHE A 211 -3.58 21.58 23.86
C PHE A 211 -2.32 21.99 24.62
N THR A 212 -1.33 22.62 23.98
CA THR A 212 -0.11 23.09 24.69
C THR A 212 -0.35 24.23 25.66
N ILE A 213 -1.28 25.15 25.37
CA ILE A 213 -1.52 26.32 26.24
C ILE A 213 -2.49 25.97 27.37
N VAL A 214 -3.54 25.18 27.11
CA VAL A 214 -4.61 24.95 28.09
C VAL A 214 -4.33 23.76 29.01
N LEU A 215 -3.58 22.75 28.57
CA LEU A 215 -3.39 21.50 29.35
C LEU A 215 -1.98 21.32 29.95
N MET A 216 -0.97 22.08 29.50
CA MET A 216 0.39 22.01 30.08
C MET A 216 0.75 23.16 31.03
N LEU A 217 -0.16 24.11 31.26
CA LEU A 217 0.03 25.14 32.29
C LEU A 217 -0.54 24.59 33.61
N PRO A 218 0.31 24.21 34.59
CA PRO A 218 -0.17 23.78 35.90
C PRO A 218 -0.85 24.96 36.59
N GLY A 219 -2.14 24.80 36.90
CA GLY A 219 -2.85 25.59 37.90
C GLY A 219 -2.59 25.07 39.31
#